data_AF-K7Z4P1-F1
#
_entry.id   AF-K7Z4P1-F1
#
_cell.length_a   1.000
_cell.length_b   1.000
_cell.length_c   1.000
_cell.angle_alpha   90.00
_cell.angle_beta   90.00
_cell.angle_gamma   90.00
#
_symmetry.space_group_name_H-M   'P 1'
#
loop_
_entity.id
_entity.type
_entity.pdbx_description
1 polymer ?
#
loop_
_entity_poly.entity_id
_entity_poly.type
_entity_poly.pdbx_seq_one_letter_code
_entity_poly.pdbx_strand_id
1 'polypeptide(L)'
;LEVPTAAMIVKGIAEGCRETNCALLGGETAEMPSMYEKGKYDLAGYCVGVVEHDQILPHVDRIREGDLVIGLPSSGVHSNGFSLVNRILERTGTKLTDPAPFSEDGRSTFGEELLTPTSLYVTPLLPLLRQGGDTVKALAHITGGGLVENVPRVLPDALGVEVDFAEVKIPPIFGWLAAAGNVTEREMLRTFNCGIGMVVIVSQNDRTWKEQLTSHGAVLLGRVTRRARGTDQVVVKNFTQAIAKVAANYVPAKKSPTAISYKDSGVDIGAGDELVQRIKPLRDTGMNLDDPILVLGTDGVGTKLKIAQDCGLHGTVGIDLVAMCVND
;
A
#
# COMPACT_ATOMS: atom_id res chain seq x y z
N LEU A 1 6.88 16.98 -22.43
CA LEU A 1 5.85 16.98 -21.36
C LEU A 1 5.00 18.23 -21.54
N GLU A 2 3.68 18.19 -21.34
CA GLU A 2 2.89 19.43 -21.40
C GLU A 2 3.03 20.19 -20.07
N VAL A 3 3.45 21.46 -20.13
CA VAL A 3 3.74 22.30 -18.95
C VAL A 3 2.58 22.34 -17.94
N PRO A 4 1.29 22.48 -18.35
CA PRO A 4 0.18 22.45 -17.40
C PRO A 4 0.06 21.12 -16.64
N THR A 5 0.30 20.00 -17.32
CA THR A 5 0.29 18.66 -16.71
C THR A 5 1.43 18.53 -15.69
N ALA A 6 2.64 18.95 -16.05
CA ALA A 6 3.78 18.96 -15.14
C ALA A 6 3.48 19.77 -13.86
N ALA A 7 2.91 20.97 -14.02
CA ALA A 7 2.56 21.83 -12.90
C ALA A 7 1.52 21.20 -11.96
N MET A 8 0.53 20.47 -12.50
CA MET A 8 -0.44 19.74 -11.68
C MET A 8 0.21 18.63 -10.86
N ILE A 9 1.13 17.87 -11.47
CA ILE A 9 1.86 16.80 -10.78
C ILE A 9 2.71 17.38 -9.65
N VAL A 10 3.51 18.42 -9.95
CA VAL A 10 4.37 19.08 -8.96
C VAL A 10 3.55 19.71 -7.83
N LYS A 11 2.36 20.25 -8.13
CA LYS A 11 1.44 20.73 -7.10
C LYS A 11 1.04 19.60 -6.14
N GLY A 12 0.68 18.43 -6.66
CA GLY A 12 0.38 17.26 -5.83
C GLY A 12 1.58 16.80 -4.98
N ILE A 13 2.80 16.83 -5.53
CA ILE A 13 4.02 16.53 -4.76
C ILE A 13 4.18 17.54 -3.61
N ALA A 14 4.04 18.83 -3.89
CA ALA A 14 4.15 19.88 -2.89
C ALA A 14 3.07 19.75 -1.79
N GLU A 15 1.84 19.37 -2.16
CA GLU A 15 0.75 19.09 -1.21
C GLU A 15 1.09 17.89 -0.32
N GLY A 16 1.56 16.78 -0.90
CA GLY A 16 2.00 15.61 -0.15
C GLY A 16 3.13 15.95 0.84
N CYS A 17 4.17 16.65 0.37
CA CYS A 17 5.27 17.09 1.22
C CYS A 17 4.80 17.99 2.36
N ARG A 18 3.88 18.93 2.10
CA ARG A 18 3.30 19.81 3.12
C ARG A 18 2.53 19.02 4.17
N GLU A 19 1.75 18.02 3.77
CA GLU A 19 0.96 17.19 4.68
C GLU A 19 1.81 16.28 5.57
N THR A 20 2.96 15.83 5.08
CA THR A 20 3.92 15.03 5.86
C THR A 20 5.01 15.84 6.56
N ASN A 21 4.95 17.17 6.47
CA ASN A 21 5.95 18.08 7.01
C ASN A 21 7.37 17.80 6.48
N CYS A 22 7.47 17.45 5.19
CA CYS A 22 8.71 17.28 4.44
C CYS A 22 8.99 18.52 3.58
N ALA A 23 10.26 18.83 3.33
CA ALA A 23 10.65 19.86 2.38
C ALA A 23 10.80 19.28 0.97
N LEU A 24 10.19 19.92 -0.03
CA LEU A 24 10.47 19.65 -1.45
C LEU A 24 11.72 20.43 -1.86
N LEU A 25 12.89 19.79 -1.78
CA LEU A 25 14.19 20.44 -1.99
C LEU A 25 14.60 20.56 -3.45
N GLY A 26 14.06 19.72 -4.34
CA GLY A 26 14.40 19.72 -5.75
C GLY A 26 13.63 18.66 -6.53
N GLY A 27 13.81 18.68 -7.85
CA GLY A 27 13.25 17.73 -8.80
C GLY A 27 13.91 17.92 -10.16
N GLU A 28 13.81 16.91 -11.01
CA GLU A 28 14.34 16.92 -12.38
C GLU A 28 13.21 16.60 -13.37
N THR A 29 13.28 17.16 -14.57
CA THR A 29 12.35 16.86 -15.67
C THR A 29 13.12 16.54 -16.93
N ALA A 30 13.12 15.26 -17.32
CA ALA A 30 13.76 14.80 -18.55
C ALA A 30 12.73 14.55 -19.66
N GLU A 31 12.88 15.22 -20.80
CA GLU A 31 12.06 14.96 -21.99
C GLU A 31 12.74 13.95 -22.91
N MET A 32 12.14 12.77 -23.07
CA MET A 32 12.71 11.66 -23.85
C MET A 32 11.71 11.16 -24.91
N PRO A 33 11.53 11.88 -26.03
CA PRO A 33 10.51 11.56 -27.05
C PRO A 33 10.76 10.24 -27.79
N SER A 34 11.98 9.71 -27.76
CA SER A 34 12.29 8.37 -28.30
C SER A 34 11.94 7.23 -27.34
N MET A 35 11.67 7.53 -26.06
CA MET A 35 11.37 6.56 -25.02
C MET A 35 9.89 6.58 -24.61
N TYR A 36 9.27 7.76 -24.55
CA TYR A 36 7.88 7.93 -24.16
C TYR A 36 7.01 8.43 -25.30
N GLU A 37 5.86 7.78 -25.50
CA GLU A 37 4.82 8.27 -26.39
C GLU A 37 4.29 9.63 -25.92
N LYS A 38 3.68 10.39 -26.86
CA LYS A 38 3.10 11.68 -26.54
C LYS A 38 2.03 11.55 -25.45
N GLY A 39 2.16 12.36 -24.39
CA GLY A 39 1.23 12.36 -23.26
C GLY A 39 1.53 11.29 -22.19
N LYS A 40 2.51 10.41 -22.43
CA LYS A 40 2.99 9.43 -21.44
C LYS A 40 4.16 10.01 -20.66
N TYR A 41 4.19 9.71 -19.36
CA TYR A 41 5.22 10.10 -18.41
C TYR A 41 5.35 9.04 -17.33
N ASP A 42 6.50 9.03 -16.66
CA ASP A 42 6.76 8.23 -15.48
C ASP A 42 7.25 9.12 -14.33
N LEU A 43 7.09 8.65 -13.09
CA LEU A 43 7.47 9.39 -11.89
C LEU A 43 8.33 8.51 -10.99
N ALA A 44 9.47 9.05 -10.59
CA ALA A 44 10.34 8.48 -9.57
C ALA A 44 10.49 9.48 -8.42
N GLY A 45 10.32 8.97 -7.19
CA GLY A 45 10.36 9.74 -5.96
C GLY A 45 11.49 9.26 -5.07
N TYR A 46 12.04 10.19 -4.31
CA TYR A 46 13.13 9.93 -3.39
C TYR A 46 12.85 10.72 -2.10
N CYS A 47 12.86 10.04 -0.96
CA CYS A 47 12.71 10.66 0.35
C CYS A 47 13.93 10.34 1.21
N VAL A 48 14.49 11.34 1.87
CA VAL A 48 15.54 11.16 2.88
C VAL A 48 14.96 11.44 4.25
N GLY A 49 15.00 10.43 5.12
CA GLY A 49 14.67 10.51 6.53
C GLY A 49 15.92 10.54 7.39
N VAL A 50 15.76 11.00 8.64
CA VAL A 50 16.80 10.99 9.67
C VAL A 50 16.26 10.26 10.89
N VAL A 51 17.05 9.34 11.43
CA VAL A 51 16.69 8.55 12.61
C VAL A 51 17.92 8.33 13.50
N GLU A 52 17.71 8.29 14.81
CA GLU A 52 18.74 7.86 15.77
C GLU A 52 18.95 6.35 15.64
N HIS A 53 20.18 5.87 15.77
CA HIS A 53 20.54 4.47 15.55
C HIS A 53 19.73 3.51 16.43
N ASP A 54 19.46 3.86 17.69
CA ASP A 54 18.69 3.04 18.62
C ASP A 54 17.18 3.03 18.35
N GLN A 55 16.69 3.90 17.45
CA GLN A 55 15.29 4.03 17.03
C GLN A 55 14.99 3.42 15.66
N ILE A 56 15.98 2.79 15.01
CA ILE A 56 15.77 2.10 13.72
C ILE A 56 14.80 0.92 13.89
N LEU A 57 13.78 0.90 13.04
CA LEU A 57 12.81 -0.19 12.94
C LEU A 57 13.10 -1.06 11.71
N PRO A 58 12.73 -2.35 11.73
CA PRO A 58 12.06 -3.05 12.83
C PRO A 58 13.01 -3.50 13.95
N HIS A 59 12.52 -3.47 15.19
CA HIS A 59 13.17 -4.10 16.35
C HIS A 59 12.85 -5.61 16.39
N VAL A 60 13.33 -6.35 15.39
CA VAL A 60 13.02 -7.78 15.17
C VAL A 60 13.23 -8.61 16.44
N ASP A 61 14.34 -8.37 17.15
CA ASP A 61 14.71 -9.07 18.38
C ASP A 61 13.79 -8.79 19.57
N ARG A 62 12.87 -7.81 19.46
CA ARG A 62 11.90 -7.45 20.52
C ARG A 62 10.48 -7.93 20.22
N ILE A 63 10.20 -8.42 19.01
CA ILE A 63 8.89 -8.97 18.63
C ILE A 63 8.68 -10.31 19.34
N ARG A 64 7.51 -10.48 19.97
CA ARG A 64 7.14 -11.65 20.76
C ARG A 64 5.74 -12.12 20.38
N GLU A 65 5.50 -13.42 20.57
CA GLU A 65 4.15 -13.97 20.56
C GLU A 65 3.23 -13.20 21.51
N GLY A 66 2.03 -12.85 21.06
CA GLY A 66 1.04 -12.09 21.82
C GLY A 66 1.05 -10.57 21.57
N ASP A 67 2.12 -10.03 20.96
CA ASP A 67 2.17 -8.64 20.51
C ASP A 67 0.98 -8.29 19.63
N LEU A 68 0.53 -7.04 19.71
CA LEU A 68 -0.66 -6.59 18.99
C LEU A 68 -0.29 -6.19 17.56
N VAL A 69 -1.17 -6.54 16.63
CA VAL A 69 -1.08 -6.13 15.22
C VAL A 69 -2.18 -5.10 14.98
N ILE A 70 -1.80 -3.85 14.77
CA ILE A 70 -2.70 -2.72 14.55
C ILE A 70 -2.72 -2.41 13.05
N GLY A 71 -3.91 -2.32 12.46
CA GLY A 71 -4.07 -1.94 11.05
C GLY A 71 -4.60 -0.51 10.93
N LEU A 72 -3.96 0.32 10.11
CA LEU A 72 -4.49 1.63 9.70
C LEU A 72 -5.21 1.50 8.36
N PRO A 73 -6.35 2.18 8.19
CA PRO A 73 -7.16 2.03 6.99
C PRO A 73 -6.46 2.62 5.77
N SER A 74 -6.65 1.98 4.62
CA SER A 74 -6.32 2.56 3.31
C SER A 74 -7.47 3.44 2.81
N SER A 75 -7.16 4.53 2.10
CA SER A 75 -8.13 5.32 1.32
C SER A 75 -8.72 4.58 0.11
N GLY A 76 -8.13 3.46 -0.32
CA GLY A 76 -8.57 2.69 -1.48
C GLY A 76 -7.46 1.76 -1.95
N VAL A 77 -7.33 1.57 -3.27
CA VAL A 77 -6.31 0.71 -3.88
C VAL A 77 -4.88 1.26 -3.71
N HIS A 78 -4.74 2.53 -3.31
CA HIS A 78 -3.46 3.25 -3.20
C HIS A 78 -2.74 3.33 -4.55
N SER A 79 -1.50 2.86 -4.66
CA SER A 79 -0.69 2.90 -5.89
C SER A 79 -0.26 1.51 -6.39
N ASN A 80 -0.88 0.44 -5.87
CA ASN A 80 -0.50 -0.94 -6.18
C ASN A 80 -1.67 -1.74 -6.77
N GLY A 81 -1.38 -2.80 -7.54
CA GLY A 81 -2.41 -3.66 -8.13
C GLY A 81 -3.10 -3.10 -9.38
N PHE A 82 -2.67 -1.94 -9.89
CA PHE A 82 -3.32 -1.27 -11.03
C PHE A 82 -3.25 -2.06 -12.35
N SER A 83 -2.30 -2.96 -12.54
CA SER A 83 -2.33 -3.87 -13.71
C SER A 83 -3.52 -4.82 -13.66
N LEU A 84 -3.92 -5.29 -12.46
CA LEU A 84 -5.14 -6.08 -12.29
C LEU A 84 -6.38 -5.22 -12.49
N VAL A 85 -6.41 -4.01 -11.92
CA VAL A 85 -7.51 -3.05 -12.11
C VAL A 85 -7.75 -2.78 -13.59
N ASN A 86 -6.71 -2.41 -14.35
CA ASN A 86 -6.81 -2.13 -15.78
C ASN A 86 -7.37 -3.33 -16.54
N ARG A 87 -6.87 -4.53 -16.22
CA ARG A 87 -7.32 -5.77 -16.86
C ARG A 87 -8.78 -6.08 -16.55
N ILE A 88 -9.26 -5.79 -15.34
CA ILE A 88 -10.67 -5.95 -14.97
C ILE A 88 -11.53 -4.96 -15.76
N LEU A 89 -11.15 -3.68 -15.82
CA LEU A 89 -11.85 -2.65 -16.60
C LEU A 89 -11.97 -3.04 -18.08
N GLU A 90 -10.87 -3.49 -18.69
CA GLU A 90 -10.84 -3.99 -20.07
C GLU A 90 -11.81 -5.18 -20.26
N ARG A 91 -11.78 -6.15 -19.34
CA ARG A 91 -12.60 -7.36 -19.41
C ARG A 91 -14.09 -7.07 -19.26
N THR A 92 -14.45 -6.14 -18.39
CA THR A 92 -15.85 -5.76 -18.17
C THR A 92 -16.34 -4.74 -19.18
N GLY A 93 -15.44 -4.16 -19.99
CA GLY A 93 -15.76 -3.05 -20.89
C GLY A 93 -16.12 -1.76 -20.15
N THR A 94 -15.74 -1.66 -18.87
CA THR A 94 -16.01 -0.49 -18.03
C THR A 94 -15.07 0.64 -18.41
N LYS A 95 -15.63 1.82 -18.66
CA LYS A 95 -14.85 3.02 -18.98
C LYS A 95 -14.55 3.80 -17.72
N LEU A 96 -13.42 4.50 -17.72
CA LEU A 96 -13.03 5.37 -16.60
C LEU A 96 -14.02 6.52 -16.37
N THR A 97 -14.77 6.92 -17.39
CA THR A 97 -15.82 7.95 -17.32
C THR A 97 -17.17 7.43 -16.83
N ASP A 98 -17.33 6.11 -16.68
CA ASP A 98 -18.58 5.54 -16.19
C ASP A 98 -18.75 5.89 -14.69
N PRO A 99 -19.98 6.09 -14.19
CA PRO A 99 -20.22 6.26 -12.76
C PRO A 99 -19.72 5.04 -11.98
N ALA A 100 -18.97 5.28 -10.90
CA ALA A 100 -18.49 4.21 -10.03
C ALA A 100 -19.62 3.77 -9.08
N PRO A 101 -20.12 2.52 -9.17
CA PRO A 101 -21.22 2.05 -8.32
C PRO A 101 -20.83 1.92 -6.83
N PHE A 102 -19.55 2.04 -6.53
CA PHE A 102 -18.98 1.96 -5.20
C PHE A 102 -18.59 3.34 -4.63
N SER A 103 -18.80 4.42 -5.37
CA SER A 103 -18.57 5.78 -4.89
C SER A 103 -19.59 6.13 -3.80
N GLU A 104 -19.10 6.67 -2.67
CA GLU A 104 -19.96 7.10 -1.56
C GLU A 104 -20.80 8.35 -1.91
N ASP A 105 -20.32 9.19 -2.83
CA ASP A 105 -21.03 10.42 -3.22
C ASP A 105 -22.05 10.20 -4.36
N GLY A 106 -22.05 8.99 -4.95
CA GLY A 106 -22.98 8.55 -5.98
C GLY A 106 -22.82 9.24 -7.33
N ARG A 107 -21.78 10.08 -7.51
CA ARG A 107 -21.54 10.85 -8.74
C ARG A 107 -20.13 10.67 -9.29
N SER A 108 -19.14 10.28 -8.48
CA SER A 108 -17.78 10.07 -8.95
C SER A 108 -17.71 8.94 -9.97
N THR A 109 -16.83 9.13 -10.93
CA THR A 109 -16.51 8.18 -11.99
C THR A 109 -15.50 7.13 -11.49
N PHE A 110 -15.35 6.04 -12.25
CA PHE A 110 -14.29 5.05 -12.01
C PHE A 110 -12.91 5.68 -11.95
N GLY A 111 -12.62 6.60 -12.88
CA GLY A 111 -11.33 7.31 -12.94
C GLY A 111 -11.05 8.12 -11.68
N GLU A 112 -12.03 8.89 -11.21
CA GLU A 112 -11.90 9.71 -9.99
C GLU A 112 -11.68 8.85 -8.74
N GLU A 113 -12.49 7.80 -8.54
CA GLU A 113 -12.34 6.91 -7.39
C GLU A 113 -11.02 6.12 -7.42
N LEU A 114 -10.59 5.64 -8.58
CA LEU A 114 -9.32 4.95 -8.75
C LEU A 114 -8.12 5.87 -8.56
N LEU A 115 -8.29 7.17 -8.75
CA LEU A 115 -7.27 8.19 -8.52
C LEU A 115 -7.30 8.79 -7.11
N THR A 116 -8.12 8.22 -6.21
CA THR A 116 -8.07 8.54 -4.77
C THR A 116 -6.62 8.45 -4.28
N PRO A 117 -6.04 9.52 -3.69
CA PRO A 117 -4.65 9.54 -3.25
C PRO A 117 -4.35 8.48 -2.21
N THR A 118 -3.13 7.94 -2.26
CA THR A 118 -2.57 7.06 -1.22
C THR A 118 -2.52 7.81 0.12
N SER A 119 -2.89 7.11 1.18
CA SER A 119 -2.92 7.69 2.53
C SER A 119 -1.51 7.99 3.03
N LEU A 120 -1.32 9.15 3.64
CA LEU A 120 -0.06 9.55 4.27
C LEU A 120 -0.07 9.16 5.75
N TYR A 121 0.81 8.23 6.14
CA TYR A 121 0.82 7.68 7.50
C TYR A 121 1.83 8.36 8.43
N VAL A 122 2.67 9.26 7.92
CA VAL A 122 3.64 10.04 8.71
C VAL A 122 2.93 10.81 9.83
N THR A 123 1.85 11.52 9.52
CA THR A 123 1.12 12.35 10.49
C THR A 123 0.56 11.56 11.67
N PRO A 124 -0.16 10.44 11.48
CA PRO A 124 -0.64 9.64 12.62
C PRO A 124 0.47 8.88 13.35
N LEU A 125 1.55 8.47 12.68
CA LEU A 125 2.52 7.54 13.27
C LEU A 125 3.75 8.21 13.88
N LEU A 126 4.24 9.30 13.29
CA LEU A 126 5.45 9.96 13.77
C LEU A 126 5.35 10.43 15.25
N PRO A 127 4.22 10.95 15.75
CA PRO A 127 4.06 11.23 17.17
C PRO A 127 4.20 9.99 18.06
N LEU A 128 3.62 8.87 17.64
CA LEU A 128 3.72 7.60 18.38
C LEU A 128 5.16 7.05 18.37
N LEU A 129 5.86 7.15 17.24
CA LEU A 129 7.25 6.72 17.11
C LEU A 129 8.19 7.56 17.99
N ARG A 130 7.98 8.88 18.05
CA ARG A 130 8.80 9.81 18.84
C ARG A 130 8.66 9.66 20.35
N GLN A 131 7.66 8.92 20.84
CA GLN A 131 7.56 8.59 22.26
C GLN A 131 8.68 7.66 22.72
N GLY A 132 9.30 6.94 21.78
CA GLY A 132 10.40 6.02 22.05
C GLY A 132 9.98 4.80 22.87
N GLY A 133 10.98 4.04 23.31
CA GLY A 133 10.78 2.82 24.11
C GLY A 133 10.33 1.60 23.30
N ASP A 134 9.73 0.61 23.97
CA ASP A 134 9.33 -0.67 23.38
C ASP A 134 7.87 -0.68 22.86
N THR A 135 7.31 0.50 22.61
CA THR A 135 5.91 0.66 22.20
C THR A 135 5.69 0.10 20.80
N VAL A 136 6.36 0.69 19.80
CA VAL A 136 6.31 0.25 18.40
C VAL A 136 7.53 -0.59 18.09
N LYS A 137 7.31 -1.80 17.59
CA LYS A 137 8.37 -2.77 17.30
C LYS A 137 8.64 -2.93 15.81
N ALA A 138 7.62 -2.69 14.98
CA ALA A 138 7.75 -2.76 13.54
C ALA A 138 6.57 -2.04 12.85
N LEU A 139 6.80 -1.62 11.61
CA LEU A 139 5.78 -1.15 10.70
C LEU A 139 5.91 -1.89 9.37
N ALA A 140 4.79 -2.16 8.71
CA ALA A 140 4.77 -2.66 7.35
C ALA A 140 3.77 -1.84 6.52
N HIS A 141 4.29 -1.06 5.59
CA HIS A 141 3.47 -0.41 4.57
C HIS A 141 2.94 -1.48 3.60
N ILE A 142 1.64 -1.48 3.35
CA ILE A 142 0.98 -2.53 2.57
C ILE A 142 0.89 -2.08 1.11
N THR A 143 1.89 -2.46 0.33
CA THR A 143 2.06 -2.11 -1.08
C THR A 143 1.85 -3.33 -1.99
N GLY A 144 2.64 -3.47 -3.06
CA GLY A 144 2.61 -4.65 -3.93
C GLY A 144 2.90 -5.92 -3.13
N GLY A 145 2.14 -6.99 -3.39
CA GLY A 145 2.18 -8.21 -2.57
C GLY A 145 1.17 -8.22 -1.40
N GLY A 146 0.51 -7.09 -1.14
CA GLY A 146 -0.55 -6.98 -0.13
C GLY A 146 -0.07 -7.36 1.27
N LEU A 147 -1.00 -7.79 2.14
CA LEU A 147 -0.67 -8.13 3.53
C LEU A 147 0.29 -9.32 3.62
N VAL A 148 0.11 -10.30 2.74
CA VAL A 148 0.78 -11.60 2.83
C VAL A 148 2.27 -11.55 2.48
N GLU A 149 2.70 -10.60 1.65
CA GLU A 149 4.12 -10.43 1.30
C GLU A 149 4.81 -9.30 2.08
N ASN A 150 4.07 -8.25 2.49
CA ASN A 150 4.69 -7.08 3.15
C ASN A 150 4.92 -7.29 4.66
N VAL A 151 3.95 -7.85 5.38
CA VAL A 151 4.07 -8.07 6.83
C VAL A 151 5.24 -9.01 7.20
N PRO A 152 5.53 -10.10 6.46
CA PRO A 152 6.69 -10.96 6.74
C PRO A 152 8.04 -10.24 6.70
N ARG A 153 8.17 -9.13 5.95
CA ARG A 153 9.44 -8.41 5.78
C ARG A 153 9.97 -7.83 7.08
N VAL A 154 9.09 -7.64 8.08
CA VAL A 154 9.42 -7.05 9.39
C VAL A 154 9.28 -8.04 10.55
N LEU A 155 9.03 -9.31 10.25
CA LEU A 155 8.89 -10.37 11.25
C LEU A 155 10.11 -11.30 11.24
N PRO A 156 10.51 -11.84 12.41
CA PRO A 156 11.45 -12.94 12.46
C PRO A 156 10.82 -14.23 11.90
N ASP A 157 11.64 -15.10 11.29
CA ASP A 157 11.18 -16.33 10.61
C ASP A 157 10.32 -17.25 11.49
N ALA A 158 10.60 -17.28 12.80
CA ALA A 158 9.91 -18.13 13.78
C ALA A 158 8.54 -17.61 14.21
N LEU A 159 8.18 -16.38 13.84
CA LEU A 159 6.90 -15.75 14.17
C LEU A 159 6.08 -15.49 12.91
N GLY A 160 4.78 -15.43 13.12
CA GLY A 160 3.80 -14.98 12.13
C GLY A 160 2.81 -14.03 12.78
N VAL A 161 1.79 -13.64 12.03
CA VAL A 161 0.63 -12.91 12.53
C VAL A 161 -0.63 -13.67 12.17
N GLU A 162 -1.58 -13.61 13.09
CA GLU A 162 -2.95 -13.99 12.84
C GLU A 162 -3.80 -12.73 12.88
N VAL A 163 -4.43 -12.41 11.76
CA VAL A 163 -5.28 -11.22 11.58
C VAL A 163 -6.71 -11.62 11.29
N ASP A 164 -7.67 -10.81 11.73
CA ASP A 164 -9.10 -11.07 11.60
C ASP A 164 -9.81 -9.92 10.89
N PHE A 165 -10.47 -10.24 9.77
CA PHE A 165 -11.20 -9.29 8.93
C PHE A 165 -12.68 -9.15 9.29
N ALA A 166 -13.18 -9.80 10.35
CA ALA A 166 -14.59 -9.74 10.73
C ALA A 166 -15.10 -8.30 10.97
N GLU A 167 -14.27 -7.45 11.60
CA GLU A 167 -14.60 -6.07 11.95
C GLU A 167 -13.88 -5.03 11.05
N VAL A 168 -13.13 -5.50 10.04
CA VAL A 168 -12.43 -4.59 9.12
C VAL A 168 -13.43 -4.01 8.12
N LYS A 169 -13.53 -2.68 8.06
CA LYS A 169 -14.28 -1.98 7.02
C LYS A 169 -13.51 -2.05 5.69
N ILE A 170 -13.76 -3.10 4.90
CA ILE A 170 -13.20 -3.23 3.55
C ILE A 170 -13.85 -2.16 2.64
N PRO A 171 -13.07 -1.27 1.99
CA PRO A 171 -13.59 -0.29 1.06
C PRO A 171 -14.41 -0.94 -0.09
N PRO A 172 -15.56 -0.36 -0.48
CA PRO A 172 -16.47 -0.95 -1.47
C PRO A 172 -15.82 -1.29 -2.83
N ILE A 173 -14.80 -0.53 -3.25
CA ILE A 173 -14.02 -0.81 -4.47
C ILE A 173 -13.44 -2.22 -4.51
N PHE A 174 -13.01 -2.79 -3.38
CA PHE A 174 -12.49 -4.16 -3.34
C PHE A 174 -13.58 -5.21 -3.56
N GLY A 175 -14.81 -4.94 -3.09
CA GLY A 175 -15.95 -5.78 -3.40
C GLY A 175 -16.27 -5.77 -4.90
N TRP A 176 -16.20 -4.61 -5.54
CA TRP A 176 -16.35 -4.51 -6.99
C TRP A 176 -15.24 -5.25 -7.73
N LEU A 177 -13.97 -5.06 -7.36
CA LEU A 177 -12.84 -5.77 -7.97
C LEU A 177 -12.98 -7.30 -7.85
N ALA A 178 -13.35 -7.79 -6.66
CA ALA A 178 -13.58 -9.21 -6.43
C ALA A 178 -14.73 -9.76 -7.30
N ALA A 179 -15.88 -9.08 -7.32
CA ALA A 179 -17.06 -9.52 -8.05
C ALA A 179 -16.91 -9.42 -9.57
N ALA A 180 -16.53 -8.23 -10.07
CA ALA A 180 -16.42 -7.92 -11.49
C ALA A 180 -15.25 -8.66 -12.15
N GLY A 181 -14.12 -8.75 -11.45
CA GLY A 181 -12.95 -9.48 -11.92
C GLY A 181 -13.05 -10.99 -11.75
N ASN A 182 -13.95 -11.49 -10.89
CA ASN A 182 -13.93 -12.87 -10.39
C ASN A 182 -12.54 -13.20 -9.80
N VAL A 183 -12.00 -12.27 -9.00
CA VAL A 183 -10.67 -12.39 -8.37
C VAL A 183 -10.80 -13.28 -7.13
N THR A 184 -9.92 -14.26 -7.00
CA THR A 184 -9.93 -15.17 -5.84
C THR A 184 -9.48 -14.45 -4.57
N GLU A 185 -9.89 -14.93 -3.41
CA GLU A 185 -9.53 -14.33 -2.12
C GLU A 185 -8.01 -14.26 -1.89
N ARG A 186 -7.31 -15.35 -2.24
CA ARG A 186 -5.84 -15.40 -2.17
C ARG A 186 -5.22 -14.31 -3.04
N GLU A 187 -5.76 -14.11 -4.23
CA GLU A 187 -5.25 -13.10 -5.16
C GLU A 187 -5.59 -11.68 -4.70
N MET A 188 -6.76 -11.46 -4.10
CA MET A 188 -7.12 -10.19 -3.48
C MET A 188 -6.11 -9.80 -2.40
N LEU A 189 -5.81 -10.72 -1.47
CA LEU A 189 -4.88 -10.49 -0.36
C LEU A 189 -3.41 -10.34 -0.81
N ARG A 190 -3.05 -10.89 -1.97
CA ARG A 190 -1.70 -10.81 -2.53
C ARG A 190 -1.51 -9.62 -3.47
N THR A 191 -2.59 -9.08 -4.04
CA THR A 191 -2.49 -7.97 -4.99
C THR A 191 -2.81 -6.63 -4.34
N PHE A 192 -3.76 -6.62 -3.41
CA PHE A 192 -4.32 -5.41 -2.83
C PHE A 192 -4.14 -5.36 -1.31
N ASN A 193 -4.22 -4.15 -0.78
CA ASN A 193 -4.20 -3.90 0.66
C ASN A 193 -5.53 -4.28 1.36
N CYS A 194 -6.61 -4.44 0.58
CA CYS A 194 -7.95 -4.81 1.00
C CYS A 194 -8.52 -3.99 2.18
N GLY A 195 -8.14 -2.71 2.30
CA GLY A 195 -8.63 -1.82 3.34
C GLY A 195 -7.60 -1.49 4.42
N ILE A 196 -6.46 -2.17 4.48
CA ILE A 196 -5.40 -1.93 5.47
C ILE A 196 -4.14 -1.46 4.75
N GLY A 197 -3.83 -0.17 4.79
CA GLY A 197 -2.66 0.37 4.10
C GLY A 197 -1.37 0.37 4.92
N MET A 198 -1.46 0.26 6.24
CA MET A 198 -0.29 0.17 7.12
C MET A 198 -0.57 -0.77 8.28
N VAL A 199 0.42 -1.60 8.64
CA VAL A 199 0.40 -2.45 9.82
C VAL A 199 1.46 -1.98 10.80
N VAL A 200 1.10 -1.89 12.08
CA VAL A 200 2.00 -1.54 13.18
C VAL A 200 1.99 -2.67 14.20
N ILE A 201 3.16 -3.17 14.56
CA ILE A 201 3.32 -4.18 15.63
C ILE A 201 3.72 -3.45 16.91
N VAL A 202 2.91 -3.61 17.95
CA VAL A 202 3.14 -3.01 19.26
C VAL A 202 3.16 -4.05 20.37
N SER A 203 3.76 -3.70 21.51
CA SER A 203 3.77 -4.56 22.69
C SER A 203 2.37 -5.04 23.10
N GLN A 204 2.24 -6.29 23.55
CA GLN A 204 0.95 -6.92 23.93
C GLN A 204 0.08 -6.07 24.87
N ASN A 205 0.70 -5.34 25.79
CA ASN A 205 0.04 -4.53 26.79
C ASN A 205 -0.07 -3.04 26.42
N ASP A 206 0.38 -2.66 25.22
CA ASP A 206 0.28 -1.28 24.79
C ASP A 206 -1.18 -0.81 24.70
N ARG A 207 -1.40 0.41 25.19
CA ARG A 207 -2.67 1.12 25.15
C ARG A 207 -2.55 2.44 24.39
N THR A 208 -1.33 2.95 24.20
CA THR A 208 -1.07 4.24 23.57
C THR A 208 -1.56 4.27 22.12
N TRP A 209 -1.49 3.14 21.40
CA TRP A 209 -2.05 3.04 20.06
C TRP A 209 -3.55 3.36 20.00
N LYS A 210 -4.32 2.99 21.03
CA LYS A 210 -5.77 3.27 21.06
C LYS A 210 -6.03 4.76 21.18
N GLU A 211 -5.26 5.44 22.03
CA GLU A 211 -5.43 6.86 22.29
C GLU A 211 -5.01 7.69 21.06
N GLN A 212 -3.96 7.27 20.36
CA GLN A 212 -3.37 8.06 19.28
C GLN A 212 -3.86 7.68 17.88
N LEU A 213 -4.17 6.41 17.61
CA LEU A 213 -4.45 5.93 16.25
C LEU A 213 -5.94 5.65 15.98
N THR A 214 -6.78 5.49 17.00
CA THR A 214 -8.22 5.21 16.80
C THR A 214 -8.93 6.36 16.09
N SER A 215 -8.56 7.62 16.36
CA SER A 215 -9.08 8.80 15.65
C SER A 215 -8.73 8.81 14.16
N HIS A 216 -7.68 8.07 13.77
CA HIS A 216 -7.27 7.86 12.39
C HIS A 216 -7.84 6.56 11.81
N GLY A 217 -8.82 5.95 12.48
CA GLY A 217 -9.51 4.73 12.03
C GLY A 217 -8.72 3.44 12.24
N ALA A 218 -7.64 3.47 13.02
CA ALA A 218 -6.87 2.26 13.29
C ALA A 218 -7.67 1.24 14.11
N VAL A 219 -7.47 -0.04 13.78
CA VAL A 219 -8.16 -1.17 14.41
C VAL A 219 -7.16 -2.20 14.93
N LEU A 220 -7.54 -2.90 16.00
CA LEU A 220 -6.82 -4.11 16.40
C LEU A 220 -7.11 -5.19 15.35
N LEU A 221 -6.16 -5.41 14.47
CA LEU A 221 -6.29 -6.34 13.36
C LEU A 221 -6.00 -7.77 13.81
N GLY A 222 -5.14 -7.97 14.80
CA GLY A 222 -4.76 -9.31 15.25
C GLY A 222 -3.62 -9.36 16.25
N ARG A 223 -2.90 -10.48 16.26
CA ARG A 223 -1.76 -10.72 17.15
C ARG A 223 -0.62 -11.44 16.45
N VAL A 224 0.58 -11.23 16.95
CA VAL A 224 1.76 -12.04 16.61
C VAL A 224 1.60 -13.43 17.22
N THR A 225 1.86 -14.47 16.44
CA THR A 225 1.73 -15.88 16.81
C THR A 225 3.04 -16.63 16.55
N ARG A 226 3.24 -17.77 17.21
CA ARG A 226 4.30 -18.70 16.80
C ARG A 226 3.98 -19.28 15.44
N ARG A 227 5.02 -19.40 14.61
CA ARG A 227 4.94 -20.01 13.30
C ARG A 227 5.61 -21.39 13.29
N ALA A 228 4.91 -22.38 12.75
CA ALA A 228 5.52 -23.66 12.42
C ALA A 228 6.37 -23.52 11.15
N ARG A 229 7.51 -24.22 11.10
CA ARG A 229 8.39 -24.16 9.93
C ARG A 229 7.64 -24.64 8.68
N GLY A 230 7.67 -23.84 7.62
CA GLY A 230 7.05 -24.16 6.34
C GLY A 230 5.57 -23.75 6.20
N THR A 231 4.97 -23.13 7.21
CA THR A 231 3.64 -22.49 7.06
C THR A 231 3.78 -21.03 6.67
N ASP A 232 2.70 -20.37 6.27
CA ASP A 232 2.71 -18.94 5.97
C ASP A 232 2.94 -18.11 7.24
N GLN A 233 3.56 -16.93 7.10
CA GLN A 233 3.74 -15.96 8.20
C GLN A 233 2.51 -15.09 8.45
N VAL A 234 1.53 -15.09 7.55
CA VAL A 234 0.31 -14.29 7.68
C VAL A 234 -0.89 -15.19 7.52
N VAL A 235 -1.66 -15.36 8.60
CA VAL A 235 -2.92 -16.09 8.60
C VAL A 235 -4.06 -15.08 8.65
N VAL A 236 -4.89 -15.05 7.62
CA VAL A 236 -6.03 -14.11 7.53
C VAL A 236 -7.34 -14.85 7.79
N LYS A 237 -7.98 -14.53 8.92
CA LYS A 237 -9.30 -15.06 9.31
C LYS A 237 -10.42 -14.19 8.78
N ASN A 238 -11.55 -14.83 8.49
CA ASN A 238 -12.83 -14.20 8.10
C ASN A 238 -12.81 -13.32 6.84
N PHE A 239 -11.70 -13.30 6.10
CA PHE A 239 -11.58 -12.49 4.88
C PHE A 239 -12.59 -12.92 3.81
N THR A 240 -12.75 -14.23 3.58
CA THR A 240 -13.74 -14.81 2.67
C THR A 240 -15.13 -14.24 2.89
N GLN A 241 -15.61 -14.25 4.14
CA GLN A 241 -16.93 -13.77 4.51
C GLN A 241 -17.01 -12.25 4.36
N ALA A 242 -15.97 -11.53 4.80
CA ALA A 242 -15.90 -10.08 4.74
C ALA A 242 -15.94 -9.57 3.29
N ILE A 243 -15.10 -10.13 2.40
CA ILE A 243 -15.06 -9.70 1.00
C ILE A 243 -16.33 -10.13 0.24
N ALA A 244 -16.88 -11.32 0.51
CA ALA A 244 -18.13 -11.76 -0.09
C ALA A 244 -19.31 -10.85 0.27
N LYS A 245 -19.38 -10.38 1.52
CA LYS A 245 -20.40 -9.43 1.98
C LYS A 245 -20.37 -8.11 1.20
N VAL A 246 -19.18 -7.57 0.95
CA VAL A 246 -19.03 -6.32 0.17
C VAL A 246 -19.26 -6.58 -1.32
N ALA A 247 -18.74 -7.69 -1.85
CA ALA A 247 -18.87 -8.09 -3.25
C ALA A 247 -20.31 -8.40 -3.68
N ALA A 248 -21.18 -8.81 -2.75
CA ALA A 248 -22.58 -9.10 -3.02
C ALA A 248 -23.35 -7.94 -3.66
N ASN A 249 -22.91 -6.70 -3.44
CA ASN A 249 -23.52 -5.49 -4.01
C ASN A 249 -23.14 -5.26 -5.49
N TYR A 250 -22.15 -5.99 -6.02
CA TYR A 250 -21.52 -5.72 -7.32
C TYR A 250 -21.51 -6.94 -8.24
N VAL A 251 -22.36 -7.94 -7.97
CA VAL A 251 -22.42 -9.16 -8.76
C VAL A 251 -22.83 -8.82 -10.21
N PRO A 252 -21.98 -9.10 -11.21
CA PRO A 252 -22.29 -8.77 -12.59
C PRO A 252 -23.42 -9.67 -13.11
N ALA A 253 -24.25 -9.13 -14.02
CA ALA A 253 -25.34 -9.89 -14.66
C ALA A 253 -24.85 -11.13 -15.43
N LYS A 254 -23.62 -11.09 -15.94
CA LYS A 254 -22.91 -12.24 -16.50
C LYS A 254 -21.59 -12.42 -15.77
N LYS A 255 -21.49 -13.47 -14.95
CA LYS A 255 -20.24 -13.83 -14.29
C LYS A 255 -19.29 -14.44 -15.31
N SER A 256 -18.05 -13.94 -15.35
CA SER A 256 -17.05 -14.52 -16.24
C SER A 256 -16.58 -15.88 -15.69
N PRO A 257 -16.42 -16.91 -16.54
CA PRO A 257 -16.21 -18.28 -16.07
C PRO A 257 -14.80 -18.52 -15.51
N THR A 258 -13.82 -17.70 -15.90
CA THR A 258 -12.42 -17.83 -15.45
C THR A 258 -12.09 -16.80 -14.38
N ALA A 259 -11.40 -17.21 -13.33
CA ALA A 259 -10.79 -16.27 -12.40
C ALA A 259 -9.63 -15.56 -13.09
N ILE A 260 -9.37 -14.30 -12.71
CA ILE A 260 -8.23 -13.54 -13.22
C ILE A 260 -7.23 -13.25 -12.10
N SER A 261 -5.96 -13.28 -12.44
CA SER A 261 -4.84 -13.00 -11.52
C SER A 261 -3.99 -11.83 -11.98
N TYR A 262 -3.19 -11.29 -11.07
CA TYR A 262 -2.21 -10.24 -11.36
C TYR A 262 -1.13 -10.71 -12.32
N LYS A 263 -0.82 -12.01 -12.27
CA LYS A 263 0.06 -12.67 -13.26
C LYS A 263 -0.55 -12.66 -14.66
N ASP A 264 -1.86 -12.86 -14.80
CA ASP A 264 -2.56 -12.73 -16.10
C ASP A 264 -2.55 -11.28 -16.63
N SER A 265 -2.26 -10.30 -15.77
CA SER A 265 -2.04 -8.90 -16.11
C SER A 265 -0.57 -8.57 -16.41
N GLY A 266 0.31 -9.57 -16.48
CA GLY A 266 1.72 -9.41 -16.83
C GLY A 266 2.66 -9.10 -15.66
N VAL A 267 2.20 -9.22 -14.41
CA VAL A 267 3.02 -8.97 -13.22
C VAL A 267 3.24 -10.26 -12.43
N ASP A 268 4.49 -10.73 -12.36
CA ASP A 268 4.84 -11.94 -11.61
C ASP A 268 5.51 -11.59 -10.28
N ILE A 269 4.71 -11.55 -9.20
CA ILE A 269 5.20 -11.29 -7.83
C ILE A 269 6.23 -12.35 -7.43
N GLY A 270 6.03 -13.63 -7.79
CA GLY A 270 6.95 -14.70 -7.41
C GLY A 270 8.33 -14.57 -8.05
N ALA A 271 8.39 -14.11 -9.30
CA ALA A 271 9.65 -13.78 -9.96
C ALA A 271 10.37 -12.59 -9.26
N GLY A 272 9.59 -11.60 -8.80
CA GLY A 272 10.09 -10.49 -7.99
C GLY A 272 10.68 -10.96 -6.66
N ASP A 273 9.95 -11.80 -5.94
CA ASP A 273 10.41 -12.36 -4.65
C ASP A 273 11.67 -13.20 -4.82
N GLU A 274 11.74 -14.01 -5.88
CA GLU A 274 12.93 -14.79 -6.22
C GLU A 274 14.15 -13.89 -6.46
N LEU A 275 13.98 -12.79 -7.20
CA LEU A 275 15.03 -11.80 -7.40
C LEU A 275 15.47 -11.19 -6.07
N VAL A 276 14.53 -10.80 -5.21
CA VAL A 276 14.83 -10.26 -3.87
C VAL A 276 15.65 -11.24 -3.04
N GLN A 277 15.29 -12.53 -3.02
CA GLN A 277 16.06 -13.55 -2.30
C GLN A 277 17.47 -13.72 -2.85
N ARG A 278 17.65 -13.61 -4.18
CA ARG A 278 18.96 -13.72 -4.83
C ARG A 278 19.87 -12.53 -4.53
N ILE A 279 19.32 -11.32 -4.39
CA ILE A 279 20.11 -10.10 -4.10
C ILE A 279 20.26 -9.82 -2.61
N LYS A 280 19.45 -10.43 -1.73
CA LYS A 280 19.49 -10.23 -0.27
C LYS A 280 20.91 -10.35 0.32
N PRO A 281 21.76 -11.32 -0.07
CA PRO A 281 23.14 -11.43 0.43
C PRO A 281 24.05 -10.26 0.01
N LEU A 282 23.70 -9.50 -1.03
CA LEU A 282 24.46 -8.34 -1.49
C LEU A 282 24.19 -7.09 -0.64
N ARG A 283 23.15 -7.11 0.21
CA ARG A 283 22.70 -5.97 1.02
C ARG A 283 23.49 -5.78 2.31
N ASP A 284 24.20 -6.81 2.79
CA ASP A 284 25.02 -6.74 4.01
C ASP A 284 26.33 -5.99 3.76
N THR A 285 26.22 -4.70 3.48
CA THR A 285 27.29 -3.75 3.75
C THR A 285 27.09 -3.25 5.16
N GLY A 286 27.67 -3.95 6.14
CA GLY A 286 27.64 -3.53 7.54
C GLY A 286 28.17 -2.11 7.66
N MET A 287 27.28 -1.15 7.90
CA MET A 287 27.68 0.21 8.19
C MET A 287 27.58 0.37 9.71
N ASN A 288 28.73 0.36 10.39
CA ASN A 288 28.86 1.01 11.70
C ASN A 288 28.67 2.51 11.43
N LEU A 289 27.44 2.99 11.51
CA LEU A 289 27.09 4.39 11.35
C LEU A 289 27.08 5.04 12.72
N ASP A 290 27.75 6.18 12.83
CA ASP A 290 27.58 7.08 13.96
C ASP A 290 26.31 7.93 13.76
N ASP A 291 25.66 8.30 14.87
CA ASP A 291 24.43 9.09 14.84
C ASP A 291 24.63 10.50 14.25
N PRO A 292 23.64 11.05 13.52
CA PRO A 292 22.37 10.43 13.14
C PRO A 292 22.45 9.63 11.82
N ILE A 293 21.53 8.67 11.64
CA ILE A 293 21.49 7.82 10.44
C ILE A 293 20.55 8.43 9.38
N LEU A 294 21.05 8.49 8.15
CA LEU A 294 20.25 8.83 6.97
C LEU A 294 19.64 7.57 6.38
N VAL A 295 18.32 7.60 6.16
CA VAL A 295 17.57 6.54 5.51
C VAL A 295 16.99 7.08 4.21
N LEU A 296 17.06 6.31 3.13
CA LEU A 296 16.55 6.68 1.82
C LEU A 296 15.38 5.76 1.44
N GLY A 297 14.21 6.35 1.20
CA GLY A 297 13.08 5.72 0.52
C GLY A 297 13.09 6.06 -0.97
N THR A 298 12.81 5.10 -1.82
CA THR A 298 12.75 5.29 -3.29
C THR A 298 11.65 4.45 -3.87
N ASP A 299 10.70 5.10 -4.54
CA ASP A 299 9.60 4.40 -5.19
C ASP A 299 9.00 5.23 -6.36
N GLY A 300 8.05 4.63 -7.07
CA GLY A 300 7.23 5.26 -8.10
C GLY A 300 5.74 5.03 -7.85
N VAL A 301 4.91 5.58 -8.74
CA VAL A 301 3.43 5.45 -8.67
C VAL A 301 2.93 4.23 -9.46
N GLY A 302 3.76 3.72 -10.37
CA GLY A 302 3.45 2.54 -11.19
C GLY A 302 2.27 2.75 -12.14
N THR A 303 1.52 1.68 -12.41
CA THR A 303 0.48 1.66 -13.45
C THR A 303 -0.75 2.53 -13.15
N LYS A 304 -0.86 3.10 -11.93
CA LYS A 304 -1.86 4.15 -11.64
C LYS A 304 -1.69 5.38 -12.52
N LEU A 305 -0.46 5.67 -12.97
CA LEU A 305 -0.19 6.74 -13.94
C LEU A 305 -0.97 6.58 -15.25
N LYS A 306 -1.24 5.34 -15.69
CA LYS A 306 -2.07 5.09 -16.88
C LYS A 306 -3.49 5.62 -16.68
N ILE A 307 -4.10 5.39 -15.50
CA ILE A 307 -5.43 5.91 -15.17
C ILE A 307 -5.43 7.44 -15.17
N ALA A 308 -4.42 8.06 -14.55
CA ALA A 308 -4.26 9.51 -14.51
C ALA A 308 -4.16 10.12 -15.92
N GLN A 309 -3.35 9.48 -16.78
CA GLN A 309 -3.18 9.88 -18.19
C GLN A 309 -4.46 9.73 -19.00
N ASP A 310 -5.15 8.60 -18.86
CA ASP A 310 -6.35 8.30 -19.65
C ASP A 310 -7.57 9.14 -19.19
N CYS A 311 -7.57 9.61 -17.93
CA CYS A 311 -8.57 10.55 -17.40
C CYS A 311 -8.21 12.03 -17.58
N GLY A 312 -6.94 12.37 -17.87
CA GLY A 312 -6.45 13.76 -17.81
C GLY A 312 -6.43 14.34 -16.38
N LEU A 313 -6.41 13.48 -15.36
CA LEU A 313 -6.46 13.84 -13.95
C LEU A 313 -5.10 13.56 -13.29
N HIS A 314 -4.23 14.57 -13.25
CA HIS A 314 -2.82 14.40 -12.87
C HIS A 314 -2.46 14.95 -11.49
N GLY A 315 -3.39 15.66 -10.83
CA GLY A 315 -3.09 16.38 -9.59
C GLY A 315 -2.81 15.47 -8.39
N THR A 316 -3.39 14.28 -8.34
CA THR A 316 -3.29 13.39 -7.17
C THR A 316 -2.09 12.46 -7.20
N VAL A 317 -1.54 12.15 -8.39
CA VAL A 317 -0.41 11.21 -8.51
C VAL A 317 0.90 11.76 -7.91
N GLY A 318 1.00 13.08 -7.72
CA GLY A 318 2.10 13.67 -6.96
C GLY A 318 2.05 13.33 -5.47
N ILE A 319 0.84 13.26 -4.88
CA ILE A 319 0.63 12.84 -3.50
C ILE A 319 0.96 11.35 -3.36
N ASP A 320 0.52 10.53 -4.32
CA ASP A 320 0.88 9.12 -4.38
C ASP A 320 2.40 8.91 -4.38
N LEU A 321 3.14 9.67 -5.17
CA LEU A 321 4.59 9.59 -5.24
C LEU A 321 5.25 9.87 -3.87
N VAL A 322 4.78 10.92 -3.18
CA VAL A 322 5.26 11.24 -1.83
C VAL A 322 4.91 10.11 -0.88
N ALA A 323 3.66 9.65 -0.87
CA ALA A 323 3.18 8.60 0.02
C ALA A 323 3.98 7.31 -0.09
N MET A 324 4.27 6.87 -1.33
CA MET A 324 5.07 5.67 -1.56
C MET A 324 6.50 5.80 -1.02
N CYS A 325 7.07 7.01 -0.99
CA CYS A 325 8.44 7.20 -0.51
C CYS A 325 8.54 7.47 1.00
N VAL A 326 7.56 8.15 1.61
CA VAL A 326 7.61 8.56 3.03
C VAL A 326 6.99 7.55 3.98
N ASN A 327 6.12 6.66 3.47
CA ASN A 327 5.51 5.60 4.28
C ASN A 327 6.41 4.35 4.37
N ASP A 328 7.25 4.12 3.36
CA ASP A 328 8.27 3.07 3.31
C ASP A 328 9.49 3.43 4.17
#